data_AF-A0A969T7B3-F1
#
_entry.id   AF-A0A969T7B3-F1
#
_cell.length_a   1.000
_cell.length_b   1.000
_cell.length_c   1.000
_cell.angle_alpha   90.00
_cell.angle_beta   90.00
_cell.angle_gamma   90.00
#
_symmetry.space_group_name_H-M   'P 1'
#
loop_
_entity.id
_entity.type
_entity.pdbx_description
1 polymer ?
#
loop_
_entity_poly.entity_id
_entity_poly.type
_entity_poly.pdbx_seq_one_letter_code
_entity_poly.pdbx_strand_id
1 'polypeptide(L)' 'MHPKNDKNNFGQNNVMKAKEILENHGIRINREVTGGDDGYTLWYFVKKNQVKYKRHKAKEIIVV' A
#
# COMPACT_ATOMS: atom_id res chain seq x y z
N MET A 1 -1.63 16.03 -19.45
CA MET A 1 -1.51 14.63 -19.01
C MET A 1 -0.09 14.16 -19.31
N HIS A 2 0.77 14.01 -18.30
CA HIS A 2 2.10 13.44 -18.50
C HIS A 2 2.02 11.92 -18.28
N PRO A 3 2.48 11.10 -19.24
CA PRO A 3 2.56 9.65 -19.03
C PRO A 3 3.67 9.42 -18.01
N LYS A 4 3.30 9.03 -16.78
CA LYS A 4 4.28 8.63 -15.78
C LYS A 4 4.81 7.27 -16.19
N ASN A 5 6.00 7.30 -16.80
CA ASN A 5 6.91 6.20 -17.05
C ASN A 5 6.75 5.08 -15.98
N ASP A 6 6.14 3.95 -16.35
CA ASP A 6 5.70 2.85 -15.47
C ASP A 6 6.81 2.16 -14.66
N LYS A 7 8.08 2.57 -14.83
CA LYS A 7 9.26 1.93 -14.23
C LYS A 7 9.59 2.36 -12.79
N ASN A 8 8.94 3.40 -12.23
CA ASN A 8 9.27 3.94 -10.90
C ASN A 8 8.13 3.88 -9.87
N ASN A 9 7.10 3.04 -10.08
CA ASN A 9 6.07 2.82 -9.05
C ASN A 9 6.50 1.73 -8.06
N PHE A 10 7.50 2.05 -7.23
CA PHE A 10 8.04 1.13 -6.21
C PHE A 10 6.95 0.57 -5.29
N GLY A 11 5.95 1.37 -4.96
CA GLY A 11 4.81 0.94 -4.13
C GLY A 11 4.02 -0.19 -4.78
N GLN A 12 3.66 -0.06 -6.05
CA GLN A 12 2.93 -1.10 -6.79
C GLN A 12 3.76 -2.38 -6.93
N ASN A 13 5.06 -2.27 -7.24
CA ASN A 13 5.94 -3.43 -7.35
C ASN A 13 6.06 -4.20 -6.04
N ASN A 14 6.16 -3.49 -4.91
CA ASN A 14 6.19 -4.11 -3.58
C ASN A 14 4.90 -4.87 -3.29
N VAL A 15 3.74 -4.29 -3.62
CA VAL A 15 2.44 -4.94 -3.43
C VAL A 15 2.32 -6.19 -4.30
N MET A 16 2.72 -6.14 -5.57
CA MET A 16 2.69 -7.32 -6.45
C MET A 16 3.59 -8.43 -5.92
N LYS A 17 4.83 -8.11 -5.51
CA LYS A 17 5.74 -9.13 -5.01
C LYS A 17 5.27 -9.75 -3.68
N ALA A 18 4.67 -8.95 -2.81
CA ALA A 18 4.07 -9.45 -1.58
C ALA A 18 2.92 -10.43 -1.86
N LYS A 19 2.05 -10.14 -2.84
CA LYS A 19 0.97 -11.04 -3.24
C LYS A 19 1.49 -12.38 -3.76
N GLU A 20 2.47 -12.34 -4.65
CA GLU A 20 3.11 -13.55 -5.20
C GLU A 20 3.67 -14.44 -4.07
N ILE A 21 4.36 -13.85 -3.09
CA ILE A 21 4.90 -14.60 -1.94
C ILE A 21 3.78 -15.22 -1.11
N LEU A 22 2.71 -14.46 -0.82
CA LEU A 22 1.59 -14.95 -0.01
C LEU A 22 0.85 -16.10 -0.71
N GLU A 23 0.59 -15.97 -2.01
CA GLU A 23 -0.04 -17.01 -2.83
C GLU A 23 0.80 -18.29 -2.87
N ASN A 24 2.12 -18.18 -3.04
CA ASN A 24 3.04 -19.33 -3.02
C ASN A 24 3.05 -20.08 -1.68
N HIS A 25 2.68 -19.42 -0.57
CA HIS A 25 2.55 -20.05 0.74
C HIS A 25 1.10 -20.43 1.09
N GLY A 26 0.16 -20.32 0.14
CA GLY A 26 -1.26 -20.60 0.38
C GLY A 26 -1.93 -19.63 1.36
N ILE A 27 -1.37 -18.45 1.58
CA ILE A 27 -1.89 -17.44 2.50
C ILE A 27 -2.86 -16.54 1.75
N ARG A 28 -4.12 -16.52 2.20
CA ARG A 28 -5.17 -15.67 1.62
C ARG A 28 -5.16 -14.27 2.23
N ILE A 29 -5.23 -13.25 1.38
CA ILE A 29 -5.41 -11.85 1.79
C ILE A 29 -6.89 -11.62 2.11
N ASN A 30 -7.19 -11.23 3.35
CA ASN A 30 -8.55 -10.92 3.79
C ASN A 30 -8.91 -9.43 3.65
N ARG A 31 -7.90 -8.55 3.58
CA ARG A 31 -8.07 -7.10 3.40
C ARG A 31 -6.81 -6.49 2.80
N GLU A 32 -6.99 -5.60 1.84
CA GLU A 32 -5.92 -4.84 1.21
C GLU A 32 -6.22 -3.34 1.26
N VAL A 33 -5.25 -2.55 1.72
CA VAL A 33 -5.29 -1.07 1.71
C VAL A 33 -3.93 -0.61 1.22
N THR A 34 -3.80 -0.43 -0.09
CA THR A 34 -2.55 -0.14 -0.79
C THR A 34 -2.75 0.98 -1.82
N GLY A 35 -1.65 1.56 -2.29
CA GLY A 35 -1.66 2.62 -3.31
C GLY A 35 -2.18 3.97 -2.81
N GLY A 36 -2.40 4.86 -3.78
CA GLY A 36 -2.68 6.28 -3.55
C GLY A 36 -1.41 7.10 -3.27
N ASP A 37 -1.57 8.41 -3.26
CA ASP A 37 -0.48 9.36 -3.00
C ASP A 37 -0.28 9.66 -1.50
N ASP A 38 -1.14 9.08 -0.65
CA ASP A 38 -1.18 9.35 0.79
C ASP A 38 -0.32 8.39 1.60
N GLY A 39 0.24 8.88 2.70
CA GLY A 39 0.94 8.07 3.68
C GLY A 39 -0.03 7.34 4.61
N TYR A 40 0.34 6.17 5.11
CA TYR A 40 -0.45 5.41 6.08
C TYR A 40 0.41 4.99 7.28
N THR A 41 -0.15 5.11 8.48
CA THR A 41 0.36 4.43 9.68
C THR A 41 -0.55 3.25 10.00
N LEU A 42 0.03 2.07 10.26
CA LEU A 42 -0.70 0.82 10.47
C LEU A 42 -0.42 0.27 11.88
N TRP A 43 -1.46 -0.32 12.50
CA TRP A 43 -1.37 -1.10 13.73
C TRP A 43 -2.04 -2.45 13.53
N TYR A 44 -1.31 -3.54 13.78
CA TYR A 44 -1.85 -4.89 13.72
C TYR A 44 -2.06 -5.48 15.12
N PHE A 45 -3.31 -5.78 15.44
CA PHE A 45 -3.72 -6.38 16.70
C PHE A 45 -3.90 -7.90 16.51
N VAL A 46 -2.83 -8.67 16.68
CA VAL A 46 -2.80 -10.13 16.46
C VAL A 46 -3.95 -10.85 17.17
N LYS A 47 -4.16 -10.57 18.47
CA LYS A 47 -5.21 -11.20 19.29
C LYS A 47 -6.65 -10.93 18.79
N LYS A 48 -6.85 -9.89 17.98
CA LYS A 48 -8.17 -9.49 17.45
C LYS A 48 -8.28 -9.73 15.94
N ASN A 49 -7.23 -10.24 15.31
CA ASN A 49 -7.11 -10.33 13.84
C ASN A 49 -7.55 -9.03 13.14
N GLN A 50 -7.12 -7.88 13.69
CA GLN A 50 -7.60 -6.57 13.25
C GLN A 50 -6.43 -5.69 12.84
N VAL A 51 -6.55 -5.07 11.66
CA VAL A 51 -5.68 -3.98 11.20
C VAL A 51 -6.43 -2.67 11.35
N LYS A 52 -5.83 -1.72 12.07
CA LYS A 52 -6.25 -0.32 12.06
C LYS A 52 -5.22 0.51 11.32
N TYR A 53 -5.65 1.55 10.64
CA TYR A 53 -4.76 2.48 9.98
C TYR A 53 -5.21 3.93 10.14
N LYS A 54 -4.25 4.85 10.08
CA LYS A 54 -4.48 6.29 9.94
C LYS A 54 -3.89 6.73 8.61
N ARG A 55 -4.72 7.35 7.78
CA ARG A 55 -4.34 7.95 6.48
C ARG A 55 -3.86 9.38 6.70
N HIS A 56 -2.75 9.74 6.08
CA HIS A 56 -2.16 11.07 6.10
C HIS A 56 -2.16 11.60 4.68
N LYS A 57 -2.94 12.65 4.43
CA LYS A 57 -2.98 13.26 3.10
C LYS A 57 -1.59 13.77 2.73
N ALA A 58 -1.14 13.47 1.52
CA ALA A 58 -0.01 14.19 0.96
C ALA A 58 -0.34 15.68 0.98
N LYS A 59 0.56 16.52 1.51
CA LYS A 59 0.41 17.96 1.37
C LYS A 59 0.51 18.27 -0.13
N GLU A 60 -0.46 19.00 -0.67
CA GLU A 60 -0.30 19.62 -1.97
C GLU A 60 0.90 20.56 -1.87
N ILE A 61 2.01 20.17 -2.47
CA ILE A 61 3.11 21.10 -2.71
C ILE A 61 2.65 21.95 -3.89
N ILE A 62 2.06 23.11 -3.60
CA ILE A 62 1.87 24.13 -4.63
C ILE A 62 3.26 24.67 -4.94
N VAL A 63 3.84 24.23 -6.06
CA VAL A 63 5.04 24.86 -6.60
C VAL A 63 4.57 26.16 -7.25
N VAL A 64 4.88 27.29 -6.61
CA VAL A 64 4.66 28.64 -7.13
C VAL A 64 5.81 29.04 -8.05
#